data_AF-A0A3B8RAK4-F1
#
_entry.id   AF-A0A3B8RAK4-F1
#
_cell.length_a   1.000
_cell.length_b   1.000
_cell.length_c   1.000
_cell.angle_alpha   90.00
_cell.angle_beta   90.00
_cell.angle_gamma   90.00
#
_symmetry.space_group_name_H-M   'P 1'
#
loop_
_entity.id
_entity.type
_entity.pdbx_description
1 polymer ?
#
loop_
_entity_poly.entity_id
_entity_poly.type
_entity_poly.pdbx_seq_one_letter_code
_entity_poly.pdbx_strand_id
1 'polypeptide(L)' 'VAWSLTMNGETFIINALVDDQTIDLSVRYWEGLVEVMSPTGDRLGRGYMELTGYADKERP' A
#
# COMPACT_ATOMS: atom_id res chain seq x y z
N VAL A 1 -0.69 -4.95 -6.84
CA VAL A 1 -0.22 -5.05 -5.43
C VAL A 1 -1.39 -4.81 -4.47
N ALA A 2 -1.56 -5.64 -3.44
CA ALA A 2 -2.71 -5.54 -2.52
C ALA A 2 -2.36 -6.01 -1.10
N TRP A 3 -3.08 -5.47 -0.11
CA TRP A 3 -2.91 -5.77 1.31
C TRP A 3 -4.26 -5.95 1.99
N SER A 4 -4.26 -6.67 3.12
CA SER A 4 -5.39 -6.77 4.03
C SER A 4 -5.02 -6.10 5.35
N LEU A 5 -5.85 -5.20 5.84
CA LEU A 5 -5.68 -4.51 7.12
C LEU A 5 -6.87 -4.85 8.02
N THR A 6 -6.59 -5.44 9.18
CA THR A 6 -7.59 -5.62 10.22
C THR A 6 -7.40 -4.56 11.30
N MET A 7 -8.43 -3.75 11.54
CA MET A 7 -8.43 -2.72 12.57
C MET A 7 -9.77 -2.75 13.30
N ASN A 8 -9.72 -2.83 14.63
CA ASN A 8 -10.91 -2.82 15.48
C ASN A 8 -11.96 -3.91 15.13
N GLY A 9 -11.50 -5.09 14.69
CA GLY A 9 -12.37 -6.20 14.30
C GLY A 9 -12.95 -6.12 12.88
N GLU A 10 -12.70 -5.03 12.16
CA GLU A 10 -13.09 -4.87 10.75
C GLU A 10 -11.89 -5.15 9.83
N THR A 11 -12.15 -5.71 8.66
CA THR A 11 -11.11 -5.99 7.64
C THR A 11 -11.32 -5.10 6.43
N PHE A 12 -10.24 -4.52 5.95
CA PHE A 12 -10.19 -3.66 4.77
C PHE A 12 -9.22 -4.26 3.76
N ILE A 13 -9.62 -4.26 2.49
CA ILE A 13 -8.73 -4.62 1.39
C ILE A 13 -8.19 -3.33 0.78
N ILE A 14 -6.87 -3.18 0.76
CA ILE A 14 -6.17 -2.02 0.22
C ILE A 14 -5.54 -2.44 -1.09
N ASN A 15 -6.04 -1.90 -2.20
CA ASN A 15 -5.50 -2.17 -3.53
C ASN A 15 -4.71 -0.99 -4.04
N ALA A 16 -3.53 -1.23 -4.59
CA ALA A 16 -2.84 -0.22 -5.37
C ALA A 16 -3.62 0.08 -6.65
N LEU A 17 -3.76 1.36 -7.00
CA LEU A 17 -4.31 1.75 -8.31
C LEU A 17 -3.26 1.56 -9.41
N VAL A 18 -2.06 2.06 -9.10
CA VAL A 18 -0.73 1.88 -9.69
C VAL A 18 0.11 0.74 -9.13
N ASP A 19 0.47 -0.33 -9.84
CA ASP A 19 1.36 -1.34 -9.24
C ASP A 19 2.76 -0.79 -8.94
N ASP A 20 3.40 -0.14 -9.92
CA ASP A 20 4.73 0.45 -9.76
C ASP A 20 4.63 1.93 -9.41
N GLN A 21 4.64 2.20 -8.11
CA GLN A 21 4.66 3.55 -7.53
C GLN A 21 5.89 3.71 -6.63
N THR A 22 7.02 3.17 -7.09
CA THR A 22 8.30 3.20 -6.37
C THR A 22 9.00 4.54 -6.58
N ILE A 23 9.54 5.11 -5.51
CA ILE A 23 10.41 6.28 -5.56
C ILE A 23 11.81 5.84 -5.10
N ASP A 24 12.80 6.08 -5.96
CA ASP A 24 14.21 5.71 -5.74
C ASP A 24 14.97 6.93 -5.18
N LEU A 25 14.92 7.08 -3.86
CA LEU A 25 15.73 8.03 -3.09
C LEU A 25 16.88 7.28 -2.40
N SER A 26 17.61 7.94 -1.49
CA SER A 26 18.63 7.28 -0.66
C SER A 26 18.10 6.13 0.21
N VAL A 27 16.78 6.00 0.30
CA VAL A 27 16.07 4.83 0.79
C VAL A 27 14.95 4.58 -0.20
N ARG A 28 14.71 3.31 -0.55
CA ARG A 28 13.60 2.96 -1.42
C ARG A 28 12.25 3.13 -0.70
N TYR A 29 11.37 3.91 -1.31
CA TYR A 29 9.98 4.08 -0.89
C TYR A 29 9.03 3.52 -1.94
N TRP A 30 7.89 2.98 -1.50
CA TRP A 30 6.72 2.80 -2.34
C TRP A 30 5.69 3.79 -1.85
N GLU A 31 5.24 4.66 -2.73
CA GLU A 31 4.56 5.89 -2.38
C GLU A 31 3.39 6.07 -3.34
N GLY A 32 2.26 5.45 -3.00
CA GLY A 32 1.25 5.12 -3.99
C GLY A 32 -0.19 5.41 -3.60
N LEU A 33 -0.96 5.80 -4.62
CA LEU A 33 -2.41 5.91 -4.55
C LEU A 33 -3.03 4.52 -4.42
N VAL A 34 -3.96 4.41 -3.48
CA VAL A 34 -4.69 3.18 -3.18
C VAL A 34 -6.20 3.41 -3.18
N GLU A 35 -6.96 2.35 -3.45
CA GLU A 35 -8.37 2.27 -3.08
C GLU A 35 -8.56 1.32 -1.90
N VAL A 36 -9.54 1.64 -1.07
CA VAL A 36 -9.93 0.82 0.08
C VAL A 36 -11.29 0.20 -0.23
N MET A 37 -11.34 -1.11 -0.10
CA MET A 37 -12.51 -1.93 -0.40
C MET A 37 -12.95 -2.70 0.85
N SER A 38 -14.26 -2.94 0.96
CA SER A 38 -14.79 -3.90 1.90
C SER A 38 -14.39 -5.33 1.49
N PRO A 39 -14.43 -6.31 2.40
CA PRO A 39 -14.23 -7.71 2.05
C PRO A 39 -15.28 -8.25 1.06
N THR A 40 -16.44 -7.58 0.97
CA THR A 40 -17.52 -7.91 0.04
C THR A 40 -17.34 -7.29 -1.36
N GLY A 41 -16.30 -6.47 -1.55
CA GLY A 41 -15.95 -5.87 -2.84
C GLY A 41 -16.49 -4.46 -3.07
N ASP A 42 -17.09 -3.83 -2.06
CA ASP A 42 -17.59 -2.45 -2.16
C ASP A 42 -16.45 -1.45 -1.99
N ARG A 43 -16.38 -0.42 -2.81
CA ARG A 43 -15.37 0.64 -2.64
C ARG A 43 -15.76 1.57 -1.50
N LEU A 44 -14.95 1.55 -0.45
CA LEU A 44 -15.13 2.38 0.75
C LEU A 44 -14.46 3.74 0.60
N GLY A 45 -13.37 3.84 -0.18
CA GLY A 45 -12.69 5.10 -0.40
C GLY A 45 -11.42 5.00 -1.23
N ARG A 46 -10.67 6.10 -1.27
CA ARG A 46 -9.34 6.21 -1.85
C ARG A 46 -8.43 6.97 -0.90
N GLY A 47 -7.14 6.67 -0.99
CA GLY A 47 -6.14 7.30 -0.16
C GLY A 47 -4.73 7.09 -0.69
N TYR A 48 -3.78 7.19 0.22
CA TYR A 48 -2.36 7.05 -0.05
C TYR A 48 -1.76 6.05 0.94
N MET A 49 -0.78 5.29 0.48
CA MET A 49 -0.01 4.41 1.33
C MET A 49 1.48 4.56 1.04
N GLU A 50 2.25 4.70 2.11
CA GLU A 50 3.70 4.73 2.08
C GLU A 50 4.23 3.41 2.67
N LEU A 51 5.16 2.78 1.95
CA LEU A 51 5.94 1.66 2.44
C LEU A 51 7.42 1.99 2.33
N THR A 52 8.16 1.66 3.38
CA THR A 52 9.62 1.81 3.44
C THR A 52 10.24 0.58 4.09
N GLY A 53 11.55 0.39 3.95
CA GLY A 53 12.27 -0.72 4.58
C GLY A 53 11.98 -2.11 4.02
N TYR A 54 11.32 -2.22 2.86
CA TYR A 54 11.03 -3.48 2.19
C TYR A 54 12.13 -3.91 1.22
N ALA A 55 13.03 -3.00 0.86
CA ALA A 55 14.22 -3.31 0.09
C ALA A 55 15.32 -3.84 1.03
N ASP A 56 16.15 -4.75 0.54
CA ASP A 56 17.39 -5.12 1.22
C ASP A 56 18.22 -3.85 1.51
N LYS A 57 19.01 -3.86 2.59
CA LYS A 57 19.95 -2.77 2.87
C LYS A 57 20.72 -2.46 1.59
N GLU A 58 20.59 -1.23 1.09
CA GLU A 58 21.41 -0.78 -0.02
C GLU A 58 22.87 -1.07 0.31
N ARG A 59 23.46 -1.95 -0.49
CA ARG A 59 24.90 -2.21 -0.37
C ARG A 59 25.60 -0.89 -0.72
N PRO A 60 26.57 -0.46 0.09
CA PRO A 60 27.29 0.78 -0.14
C PRO A 60 28.01 0.80 -1.49
#